data_AF-A0A086XVT0-F1
#
_entry.id   AF-A0A086XVT0-F1
#
_cell.length_a   1.000
_cell.length_b   1.000
_cell.length_c   1.000
_cell.angle_alpha   90.00
_cell.angle_beta   90.00
_cell.angle_gamma   90.00
#
_symmetry.space_group_name_H-M   'P 1'
#
loop_
_entity.id
_entity.type
_entity.pdbx_description
1 polymer ?
#
loop_
_entity_poly.entity_id
_entity_poly.type
_entity_poly.pdbx_seq_one_letter_code
_entity_poly.pdbx_strand_id
1 'polypeptide(L)'
;MIQNRFLPRLLAVLAVSALVAGCATSPRATDRVRVLNGAMTVAAPAGYCVDPSARKSSAQGDFVLFGSCAAISGDASSPRAPYPAMLSATVGPKAAAPLVRSFPAFEAFFHSAAGRAAIARSGLAKDVDILAVRQAGDMMVLKIRDRSVSGGAPVSPVYWRAIADFDGHIAALSVLPQRGAAMSDSAQIALLGRFEDTIRAADAAGGLHN
;
A
#
# COMPACT_ATOMS: atom_id res chain seq x y z
N MET A 1 10.78 -55.96 -73.08
CA MET A 1 10.77 -56.73 -71.80
C MET A 1 12.01 -56.33 -71.02
N ILE A 2 11.86 -55.55 -69.94
CA ILE A 2 12.75 -55.46 -68.77
C ILE A 2 11.97 -54.65 -67.73
N GLN A 3 11.85 -55.24 -66.56
CA GLN A 3 11.08 -54.75 -65.42
C GLN A 3 11.70 -53.51 -64.81
N ASN A 4 10.89 -52.63 -64.22
CA ASN A 4 11.39 -51.73 -63.19
C ASN A 4 10.42 -51.65 -62.00
N ARG A 5 10.98 -51.91 -60.83
CA ARG A 5 10.33 -52.18 -59.55
C ARG A 5 10.12 -50.87 -58.77
N PHE A 6 8.94 -50.76 -58.18
CA PHE A 6 8.60 -50.19 -56.87
C PHE A 6 9.44 -49.05 -56.28
N LEU A 7 8.76 -47.92 -56.00
CA LEU A 7 9.05 -47.09 -54.82
C LEU A 7 7.73 -46.50 -54.26
N PRO A 8 7.27 -46.86 -53.05
CA PRO A 8 6.13 -46.22 -52.43
C PRO A 8 6.56 -44.92 -51.75
N ARG A 9 5.86 -43.83 -52.07
CA ARG A 9 5.99 -42.53 -51.41
C ARG A 9 5.46 -42.62 -49.98
N LEU A 10 6.34 -42.69 -48.99
CA LEU A 10 6.01 -42.45 -47.59
C LEU A 10 5.98 -40.94 -47.33
N LEU A 11 4.77 -40.43 -47.10
CA LEU A 11 4.50 -39.08 -46.60
C LEU A 11 4.90 -38.99 -45.13
N ALA A 12 6.01 -38.29 -44.84
CA ALA A 12 6.36 -37.90 -43.48
C ALA A 12 5.78 -36.49 -43.20
N VAL A 13 4.66 -36.42 -42.49
CA VAL A 13 4.10 -35.17 -41.97
C VAL A 13 4.79 -34.86 -40.64
N LEU A 14 5.74 -33.93 -40.66
CA LEU A 14 6.39 -33.36 -39.49
C LEU A 14 5.41 -32.42 -38.76
N ALA A 15 4.85 -32.88 -37.65
CA ALA A 15 4.05 -32.07 -36.74
C ALA A 15 4.97 -31.12 -35.94
N VAL A 16 5.05 -29.87 -36.38
CA VAL A 16 5.73 -28.78 -35.66
C VAL A 16 4.89 -28.41 -34.44
N SER A 17 5.31 -28.88 -33.26
CA SER A 17 4.70 -28.47 -31.99
C SER A 17 5.35 -27.16 -31.53
N ALA A 18 4.67 -26.04 -31.77
CA ALA A 18 5.09 -24.72 -31.30
C ALA A 18 4.85 -24.61 -29.78
N LEU A 19 5.92 -24.74 -29.00
CA LEU A 19 5.96 -24.37 -27.58
C LEU A 19 5.88 -22.84 -27.47
N VAL A 20 4.68 -22.31 -27.24
CA VAL A 20 4.51 -20.90 -26.85
C VAL A 20 4.96 -20.78 -25.41
N ALA A 21 6.24 -20.48 -25.20
CA ALA A 21 6.76 -20.05 -23.92
C ALA A 21 6.19 -18.66 -23.61
N GLY A 22 5.06 -18.62 -22.89
CA GLY A 22 4.52 -17.38 -22.34
C GLY A 22 5.49 -16.83 -21.30
N CYS A 23 6.27 -15.81 -21.67
CA CYS A 23 6.98 -14.98 -20.69
C CYS A 23 5.93 -14.28 -19.83
N ALA A 24 5.65 -14.81 -18.64
CA ALA A 24 4.91 -14.11 -17.61
C ALA A 24 5.78 -12.94 -17.13
N THR A 25 5.62 -11.77 -17.73
CA THR A 25 6.23 -10.53 -17.24
C THR A 25 5.65 -10.24 -15.87
N SER A 26 6.39 -10.57 -14.82
CA SER A 26 6.00 -10.25 -13.45
C SER A 26 5.81 -8.73 -13.36
N PRO A 27 4.70 -8.23 -12.77
CA PRO A 27 4.47 -6.80 -12.64
C PRO A 27 5.69 -6.15 -11.98
N ARG A 28 6.27 -5.14 -12.64
CA ARG A 28 7.39 -4.40 -12.05
C ARG A 28 6.88 -3.70 -10.80
N ALA A 29 7.49 -4.00 -9.65
CA ALA A 29 7.14 -3.35 -8.39
C ALA A 29 7.32 -1.83 -8.54
N THR A 30 6.29 -1.07 -8.18
CA THR A 30 6.27 0.40 -8.22
C THR A 30 6.10 0.94 -6.81
N ASP A 31 6.74 2.07 -6.51
CA ASP A 31 6.63 2.78 -5.24
C ASP A 31 5.38 3.67 -5.15
N ARG A 32 4.69 3.89 -6.28
CA ARG A 32 3.61 4.88 -6.39
C ARG A 32 2.40 4.40 -7.16
N VAL A 33 1.27 5.04 -6.88
CA VAL A 33 0.00 4.78 -7.54
C VAL A 33 -0.90 6.03 -7.53
N ARG A 34 -1.69 6.19 -8.59
CA ARG A 34 -2.75 7.20 -8.66
C ARG A 34 -4.00 6.73 -7.91
N VAL A 35 -4.57 7.62 -7.11
CA VAL A 35 -5.79 7.42 -6.33
C VAL A 35 -6.80 8.53 -6.64
N LEU A 36 -8.03 8.42 -6.12
CA LEU A 36 -9.11 9.38 -6.28
C LEU A 36 -9.38 9.69 -7.76
N ASN A 37 -9.52 8.64 -8.56
CA ASN A 37 -9.67 8.72 -10.02
C ASN A 37 -8.55 9.53 -10.71
N GLY A 38 -7.35 9.50 -10.13
CA GLY A 38 -6.18 10.18 -10.66
C GLY A 38 -5.98 11.60 -10.17
N ALA A 39 -6.82 12.11 -9.26
CA ALA A 39 -6.65 13.43 -8.68
C ALA A 39 -5.41 13.56 -7.79
N MET A 40 -4.90 12.44 -7.25
CA MET A 40 -3.76 12.45 -6.33
C MET A 40 -2.82 11.28 -6.60
N THR A 41 -1.52 11.47 -6.35
CA THR A 41 -0.53 10.38 -6.37
C THR A 41 -0.06 10.04 -4.95
N VAL A 42 -0.20 8.77 -4.56
CA VAL A 42 0.36 8.25 -3.31
C VAL A 42 1.64 7.50 -3.64
N ALA A 43 2.73 7.85 -2.96
CA ALA A 43 4.04 7.21 -3.11
C ALA A 43 4.61 6.80 -1.75
N ALA A 44 5.27 5.66 -1.69
CA ALA A 44 5.92 5.16 -0.48
C ALA A 44 7.42 5.51 -0.45
N PRO A 45 8.03 5.56 0.75
CA PRO A 45 9.48 5.71 0.89
C PRO A 45 10.25 4.57 0.22
N ALA A 46 11.53 4.81 -0.07
CA ALA A 46 12.42 3.84 -0.68
C ALA A 46 12.38 2.46 0.01
N GLY A 47 12.30 1.40 -0.80
CA GLY A 47 12.24 0.01 -0.34
C GLY A 47 10.83 -0.51 -0.10
N TYR A 48 9.80 0.34 -0.17
CA TYR A 48 8.40 -0.05 -0.11
C TYR A 48 7.73 0.11 -1.48
N CYS A 49 7.01 -0.92 -1.92
CA CYS A 49 6.31 -0.95 -3.18
C CYS A 49 4.83 -1.28 -2.98
N VAL A 50 3.99 -0.74 -3.86
CA VAL A 50 2.55 -0.99 -3.91
C VAL A 50 2.29 -2.48 -4.03
N ASP A 51 1.43 -3.01 -3.16
CA ASP A 51 0.84 -4.34 -3.34
C ASP A 51 -0.39 -4.20 -4.26
N PRO A 52 -0.32 -4.65 -5.52
CA PRO A 52 -1.42 -4.50 -6.46
C PRO A 52 -2.65 -5.34 -6.07
N SER A 53 -2.46 -6.39 -5.28
CA SER A 53 -3.55 -7.28 -4.81
C SER A 53 -4.31 -6.70 -3.61
N ALA A 54 -3.71 -5.72 -2.91
CA ALA A 54 -4.24 -5.12 -1.70
C ALA A 54 -4.59 -3.63 -1.89
N ARG A 55 -5.26 -3.33 -3.02
CA ARG A 55 -5.86 -2.02 -3.31
C ARG A 55 -7.38 -2.10 -3.23
N LYS A 56 -8.00 -1.05 -2.69
CA LYS A 56 -9.47 -0.91 -2.68
C LYS A 56 -9.84 0.52 -3.02
N SER A 57 -10.90 0.70 -3.78
CA SER A 57 -11.50 2.00 -4.04
C SER A 57 -12.96 1.95 -3.63
N SER A 58 -13.43 3.02 -3.00
CA SER A 58 -14.80 3.14 -2.49
C SER A 58 -15.24 4.60 -2.48
N ALA A 59 -16.53 4.84 -2.29
CA ALA A 59 -17.03 6.21 -2.11
C ALA A 59 -16.43 6.91 -0.88
N GLN A 60 -15.96 6.15 0.11
CA GLN A 60 -15.35 6.66 1.33
C GLN A 60 -13.85 6.96 1.19
N GLY A 61 -13.24 6.57 0.07
CA GLY A 61 -11.83 6.78 -0.21
C GLY A 61 -11.13 5.58 -0.83
N ASP A 62 -9.86 5.78 -1.14
CA ASP A 62 -8.98 4.79 -1.74
C ASP A 62 -7.98 4.28 -0.72
N PHE A 63 -7.84 2.96 -0.64
CA PHE A 63 -6.89 2.25 0.20
C PHE A 63 -5.78 1.62 -0.64
N VAL A 64 -4.54 1.80 -0.19
CA VAL A 64 -3.34 1.23 -0.79
C VAL A 64 -2.48 0.61 0.31
N LEU A 65 -2.07 -0.64 0.11
CA LEU A 65 -1.06 -1.31 0.94
C LEU A 65 0.29 -1.31 0.22
N PHE A 66 1.37 -1.21 0.99
CA PHE A 66 2.74 -1.30 0.51
C PHE A 66 3.51 -2.34 1.31
N GLY A 67 4.23 -3.21 0.60
CA GLY A 67 5.13 -4.20 1.15
C GLY A 67 6.58 -3.92 0.78
N SER A 68 7.51 -4.75 1.27
CA SER A 68 8.90 -4.73 0.80
C SER A 68 8.94 -4.93 -0.71
N CYS A 69 9.66 -4.08 -1.45
CA CYS A 69 9.77 -4.22 -2.90
C CYS A 69 10.28 -5.61 -3.30
N ALA A 70 11.26 -6.16 -2.59
CA ALA A 70 11.78 -7.52 -2.85
C ALA A 70 10.73 -8.62 -2.66
N ALA A 71 9.78 -8.44 -1.72
CA ALA A 71 8.70 -9.39 -1.53
C ALA A 71 7.62 -9.25 -2.62
N ILE A 72 7.33 -8.02 -3.06
CA ILE A 72 6.35 -7.74 -4.12
C ILE A 72 6.85 -8.18 -5.49
N SER A 73 8.13 -7.92 -5.81
CA SER A 73 8.73 -8.29 -7.10
C SER A 73 9.18 -9.75 -7.16
N GLY A 74 9.38 -10.41 -6.02
CA GLY A 74 10.04 -11.71 -5.93
C GLY A 74 11.55 -11.66 -6.22
N ASP A 75 12.14 -10.46 -6.22
CA ASP A 75 13.54 -10.24 -6.58
C ASP A 75 14.32 -9.66 -5.40
N ALA A 76 15.27 -10.44 -4.87
CA ALA A 76 16.11 -10.05 -3.75
C ALA A 76 17.06 -8.88 -4.05
N SER A 77 17.28 -8.54 -5.32
CA SER A 77 18.07 -7.38 -5.73
C SER A 77 17.26 -6.07 -5.73
N SER A 78 15.93 -6.15 -5.57
CA SER A 78 15.07 -4.97 -5.44
C SER A 78 15.43 -4.13 -4.20
N PRO A 79 15.13 -2.81 -4.22
CA PRO A 79 15.41 -1.92 -3.10
C PRO A 79 14.90 -2.48 -1.77
N ARG A 80 15.77 -2.51 -0.76
CA ARG A 80 15.44 -3.08 0.54
C ARG A 80 14.72 -2.06 1.41
N ALA A 81 13.60 -2.49 2.01
CA ALA A 81 12.92 -1.72 3.04
C ALA A 81 13.85 -1.58 4.27
N PRO A 82 13.99 -0.37 4.85
CA PRO A 82 14.81 -0.15 6.04
C PRO A 82 14.25 -0.86 7.28
N TYR A 83 12.95 -1.17 7.30
CA TYR A 83 12.30 -1.87 8.41
C TYR A 83 11.38 -3.00 7.90
N PRO A 84 11.31 -4.13 8.64
CA PRO A 84 10.33 -5.21 8.39
C PRO A 84 8.92 -4.76 8.80
N ALA A 85 8.32 -3.91 7.98
CA ALA A 85 6.98 -3.36 8.17
C ALA A 85 6.22 -3.35 6.85
N MET A 86 4.91 -3.22 6.93
CA MET A 86 4.06 -2.81 5.81
C MET A 86 3.61 -1.37 6.02
N LEU A 87 3.34 -0.66 4.94
CA LEU A 87 2.74 0.67 5.01
C LEU A 87 1.33 0.62 4.44
N SER A 88 0.45 1.48 4.91
CA SER A 88 -0.86 1.65 4.28
C SER A 88 -1.23 3.11 4.21
N ALA A 89 -1.93 3.50 3.14
CA ALA A 89 -2.57 4.79 3.01
C ALA A 89 -4.06 4.58 2.70
N THR A 90 -4.92 5.26 3.45
CA THR A 90 -6.31 5.48 3.08
C THR A 90 -6.48 6.97 2.81
N VAL A 91 -6.90 7.35 1.62
CA VAL A 91 -7.12 8.75 1.25
C VAL A 91 -8.62 8.98 1.02
N GLY A 92 -9.20 9.89 1.79
CA GLY A 92 -10.60 10.25 1.72
C GLY A 92 -10.89 11.38 0.72
N PRO A 93 -12.18 11.76 0.58
CA PRO A 93 -12.58 12.96 -0.14
C PRO A 93 -12.03 14.24 0.53
N LYS A 94 -12.11 15.38 -0.16
CA LYS A 94 -11.71 16.67 0.41
C LYS A 94 -12.56 17.01 1.64
N ALA A 95 -11.89 17.43 2.71
CA ALA A 95 -12.51 17.98 3.90
C ALA A 95 -12.84 19.46 3.70
N ALA A 96 -13.85 19.94 4.44
CA ALA A 96 -14.29 21.34 4.41
C ALA A 96 -13.33 22.31 5.11
N ALA A 97 -12.44 21.81 5.97
CA ALA A 97 -11.48 22.61 6.73
C ALA A 97 -10.13 21.89 6.83
N PRO A 98 -9.00 22.65 6.91
CA PRO A 98 -7.68 22.04 7.10
C PRO A 98 -7.59 21.24 8.39
N LEU A 99 -6.81 20.16 8.36
CA LEU A 99 -6.63 19.26 9.51
C LEU A 99 -6.17 20.00 10.77
N VAL A 100 -5.11 20.83 10.70
CA VAL A 100 -4.51 21.53 11.86
C VAL A 100 -5.52 22.33 12.67
N ARG A 101 -6.46 23.02 12.01
CA ARG A 101 -7.51 23.79 12.69
C ARG A 101 -8.54 22.91 13.40
N SER A 102 -8.59 21.64 13.03
CA SER A 102 -9.57 20.66 13.46
C SER A 102 -8.99 19.60 14.40
N PHE A 103 -7.71 19.69 14.80
CA PHE A 103 -7.04 18.67 15.64
C PHE A 103 -7.84 18.32 16.91
N PRO A 104 -8.27 19.27 17.76
CA PRO A 104 -9.07 18.91 18.95
C PRO A 104 -10.36 18.17 18.61
N ALA A 105 -11.01 18.52 17.50
CA ALA A 105 -12.22 17.85 17.04
C ALA A 105 -11.94 16.43 16.52
N PHE A 106 -10.83 16.23 15.79
CA PHE A 106 -10.40 14.91 15.34
C PHE A 106 -10.01 14.00 16.50
N GLU A 107 -9.29 14.51 17.49
CA GLU A 107 -8.95 13.76 18.70
C GLU A 107 -10.22 13.30 19.42
N ALA A 108 -11.14 14.23 19.70
CA ALA A 108 -12.44 13.89 20.30
C ALA A 108 -13.24 12.87 19.46
N PHE A 109 -13.22 13.01 18.13
CA PHE A 109 -13.86 12.07 17.21
C PHE A 109 -13.26 10.67 17.34
N PHE A 110 -11.94 10.52 17.34
CA PHE A 110 -11.28 9.22 17.47
C PHE A 110 -11.56 8.54 18.82
N HIS A 111 -11.88 9.31 19.87
CA HIS A 111 -12.36 8.76 21.14
C HIS A 111 -13.83 8.30 21.13
N SER A 112 -14.61 8.63 20.09
CA SER A 112 -15.96 8.09 19.90
C SER A 112 -15.95 6.67 19.33
N ALA A 113 -17.10 5.97 19.40
CA ALA A 113 -17.24 4.67 18.74
C ALA A 113 -17.07 4.77 17.22
N ALA A 114 -17.63 5.80 16.59
CA ALA A 114 -17.53 6.01 15.15
C ALA A 114 -16.07 6.27 14.71
N GLY A 115 -15.33 7.10 15.47
CA GLY A 115 -13.93 7.37 15.15
C GLY A 115 -13.02 6.17 15.37
N ARG A 116 -13.22 5.39 16.44
CA ARG A 116 -12.50 4.12 16.61
C ARG A 116 -12.81 3.13 15.48
N ALA A 117 -14.05 3.03 15.06
CA ALA A 117 -14.44 2.22 13.91
C ALA A 117 -13.73 2.70 12.63
N ALA A 118 -13.64 4.01 12.40
CA ALA A 118 -12.99 4.59 11.22
C ALA A 118 -11.49 4.28 11.13
N ILE A 119 -10.80 4.07 12.26
CA ILE A 119 -9.38 3.70 12.30
C ILE A 119 -9.14 2.20 12.50
N ALA A 120 -10.15 1.41 12.78
CA ALA A 120 -10.04 -0.05 12.85
C ALA A 120 -9.92 -0.66 11.46
N ARG A 121 -8.99 -1.61 11.27
CA ARG A 121 -8.91 -2.35 10.00
C ARG A 121 -10.18 -3.18 9.72
N SER A 122 -10.89 -3.61 10.76
CA SER A 122 -12.19 -4.29 10.65
C SER A 122 -13.38 -3.34 10.47
N GLY A 123 -13.21 -2.04 10.67
CA GLY A 123 -14.33 -1.10 10.77
C GLY A 123 -15.12 -1.20 12.09
N LEU A 124 -14.64 -1.95 13.09
CA LEU A 124 -15.35 -2.16 14.36
C LEU A 124 -14.65 -1.46 15.51
N ALA A 125 -15.38 -0.58 16.20
CA ALA A 125 -14.86 0.23 17.30
C ALA A 125 -14.26 -0.57 18.48
N LYS A 126 -14.78 -1.78 18.72
CA LYS A 126 -14.35 -2.67 19.82
C LYS A 126 -12.97 -3.29 19.57
N ASP A 127 -12.52 -3.32 18.32
CA ASP A 127 -11.26 -3.96 17.94
C ASP A 127 -10.06 -3.04 18.13
N VAL A 128 -10.29 -1.74 18.38
CA VAL A 128 -9.22 -0.74 18.53
C VAL A 128 -9.23 -0.06 19.89
N ASP A 129 -8.05 0.08 20.47
CA ASP A 129 -7.77 1.03 21.55
C ASP A 129 -6.80 2.11 21.06
N ILE A 130 -7.01 3.35 21.49
CA ILE A 130 -6.04 4.44 21.31
C ILE A 130 -5.16 4.47 22.56
N LEU A 131 -3.86 4.25 22.39
CA LEU A 131 -2.88 4.20 23.46
C LEU A 131 -2.17 5.54 23.68
N ALA A 132 -2.05 6.34 22.62
CA ALA A 132 -1.49 7.68 22.67
C ALA A 132 -1.95 8.49 21.46
N VAL A 133 -2.08 9.81 21.65
CA VAL A 133 -2.25 10.79 20.58
C VAL A 133 -1.13 11.83 20.75
N ARG A 134 -0.49 12.22 19.65
CA ARG A 134 0.56 13.24 19.62
C ARG A 134 0.46 14.05 18.35
N GLN A 135 1.02 15.25 18.37
CA GLN A 135 1.32 16.00 17.16
C GLN A 135 2.76 15.71 16.72
N ALA A 136 2.97 15.55 15.41
CA ALA A 136 4.29 15.39 14.80
C ALA A 136 4.31 16.20 13.48
N GLY A 137 4.89 17.39 13.51
CA GLY A 137 4.77 18.35 12.40
C GLY A 137 3.30 18.75 12.19
N ASP A 138 2.84 18.63 10.96
CA ASP A 138 1.45 18.90 10.54
C ASP A 138 0.54 17.66 10.63
N MET A 139 1.08 16.53 11.13
CA MET A 139 0.31 15.31 11.34
C MET A 139 -0.16 15.17 12.79
N MET A 140 -1.34 14.59 12.95
CA MET A 140 -1.73 13.94 14.19
C MET A 140 -1.33 12.47 14.13
N VAL A 141 -0.52 11.99 15.08
CA VAL A 141 -0.10 10.58 15.16
C VAL A 141 -0.75 9.87 16.34
N LEU A 142 -1.36 8.73 16.07
CA LEU A 142 -2.03 7.88 17.04
C LEU A 142 -1.26 6.57 17.18
N LYS A 143 -0.91 6.21 18.42
CA LYS A 143 -0.51 4.85 18.75
C LYS A 143 -1.76 4.06 19.02
N ILE A 144 -2.01 3.02 18.23
CA ILE A 144 -3.22 2.21 18.37
C ILE A 144 -2.89 0.75 18.64
N ARG A 145 -3.75 0.09 19.42
CA ARG A 145 -3.82 -1.36 19.50
C ARG A 145 -5.02 -1.82 18.67
N ASP A 146 -4.78 -2.51 17.57
CA ASP A 146 -5.81 -3.03 16.66
C ASP A 146 -5.78 -4.57 16.68
N ARG A 147 -6.90 -5.16 17.08
CA ARG A 147 -7.15 -6.62 17.17
C ARG A 147 -7.95 -7.16 16.00
N SER A 148 -8.18 -6.37 14.96
CA SER A 148 -8.93 -6.79 13.78
C SER A 148 -8.29 -8.00 13.14
N VAL A 149 -9.10 -9.00 12.81
CA VAL A 149 -8.67 -10.13 11.98
C VAL A 149 -8.61 -9.66 10.53
N SER A 150 -7.48 -9.87 9.87
CA SER A 150 -7.31 -9.58 8.44
C SER A 150 -6.72 -10.79 7.72
N GLY A 151 -7.18 -11.07 6.51
CA GLY A 151 -6.63 -12.12 5.66
C GLY A 151 -5.24 -11.83 5.06
N GLY A 152 -4.65 -10.66 5.37
CA GLY A 152 -3.32 -10.26 4.90
C GLY A 152 -2.18 -10.74 5.81
N ALA A 153 -0.96 -10.32 5.48
CA ALA A 153 0.25 -10.67 6.23
C ALA A 153 0.15 -10.29 7.72
N PRO A 154 0.66 -11.13 8.64
CA PRO A 154 0.57 -10.90 10.06
C PRO A 154 1.41 -9.69 10.51
N VAL A 155 0.76 -8.73 11.16
CA VAL A 155 1.38 -7.54 11.74
C VAL A 155 1.32 -7.55 13.27
N SER A 156 2.13 -6.69 13.89
CA SER A 156 1.99 -6.32 15.29
C SER A 156 0.60 -5.71 15.53
N PRO A 157 -0.09 -6.07 16.63
CA PRO A 157 -1.35 -5.44 16.99
C PRO A 157 -1.17 -4.00 17.46
N VAL A 158 0.05 -3.59 17.83
CA VAL A 158 0.35 -2.21 18.25
C VAL A 158 1.21 -1.52 17.21
N TYR A 159 0.75 -0.37 16.73
CA TYR A 159 1.43 0.40 15.70
C TYR A 159 1.04 1.88 15.71
N TRP A 160 1.76 2.69 14.93
CA TRP A 160 1.47 4.11 14.74
C TRP A 160 0.73 4.39 13.43
N ARG A 161 -0.25 5.29 13.51
CA ARG A 161 -1.01 5.83 12.39
C ARG A 161 -0.97 7.34 12.41
N ALA A 162 -0.61 7.97 11.30
CA ALA A 162 -0.76 9.40 11.10
C ALA A 162 -2.12 9.71 10.45
N ILE A 163 -2.69 10.84 10.81
CA ILE A 163 -3.72 11.56 10.07
C ILE A 163 -3.04 12.81 9.51
N ALA A 164 -3.08 12.95 8.19
CA ALA A 164 -2.40 14.00 7.45
C ALA A 164 -3.35 14.65 6.43
N ASP A 165 -3.04 15.88 6.06
CA ASP A 165 -3.76 16.65 5.03
C ASP A 165 -2.90 16.81 3.78
N PHE A 166 -3.48 16.49 2.62
CA PHE A 166 -2.89 16.67 1.31
C PHE A 166 -3.86 17.47 0.42
N ASP A 167 -3.70 18.79 0.37
CA ASP A 167 -4.60 19.70 -0.38
C ASP A 167 -6.09 19.50 -0.02
N GLY A 168 -6.37 19.37 1.28
CA GLY A 168 -7.69 19.10 1.81
C GLY A 168 -8.12 17.63 1.76
N HIS A 169 -7.37 16.74 1.11
CA HIS A 169 -7.61 15.30 1.23
C HIS A 169 -7.06 14.79 2.56
N ILE A 170 -7.96 14.36 3.45
CA ILE A 170 -7.56 13.73 4.70
C ILE A 170 -7.15 12.30 4.44
N ALA A 171 -5.94 11.96 4.87
CA ALA A 171 -5.38 10.64 4.71
C ALA A 171 -4.99 10.02 6.04
N ALA A 172 -5.23 8.72 6.18
CA ALA A 172 -4.73 7.89 7.26
C ALA A 172 -3.53 7.07 6.75
N LEU A 173 -2.34 7.34 7.28
CA LEU A 173 -1.10 6.63 6.95
C LEU A 173 -0.72 5.72 8.11
N SER A 174 -0.37 4.45 7.87
CA SER A 174 0.08 3.54 8.93
C SER A 174 1.44 2.95 8.63
N VAL A 175 2.25 2.79 9.67
CA VAL A 175 3.42 1.90 9.67
C VAL A 175 3.03 0.69 10.49
N LEU A 176 2.97 -0.48 9.86
CA LEU A 176 2.52 -1.73 10.47
C LEU A 176 3.72 -2.67 10.60
N PRO A 177 4.43 -2.72 11.74
CA PRO A 177 5.52 -3.66 11.95
C PRO A 177 5.03 -5.09 11.72
N GLN A 178 5.83 -5.92 11.06
CA GLN A 178 5.52 -7.35 10.94
C GLN A 178 5.46 -7.99 12.34
N ARG A 179 4.65 -9.04 12.49
CA ARG A 179 4.53 -9.73 13.79
C ARG A 179 5.90 -10.25 14.23
N GLY A 180 6.29 -9.93 15.47
CA GLY A 180 7.58 -10.32 16.05
C GLY A 180 8.75 -9.40 15.68
N ALA A 181 8.57 -8.45 14.76
CA ALA A 181 9.58 -7.45 14.48
C ALA A 181 9.61 -6.37 15.58
N ALA A 182 10.81 -6.07 16.09
CA ALA A 182 11.01 -4.92 16.96
C ALA A 182 11.12 -3.65 16.12
N MET A 183 10.30 -2.64 16.44
CA MET A 183 10.40 -1.31 15.85
C MET A 183 10.00 -0.27 16.89
N SER A 184 10.92 0.64 17.23
CA SER A 184 10.67 1.66 18.25
C SER A 184 9.58 2.65 17.81
N ASP A 185 8.94 3.30 18.78
CA ASP A 185 7.96 4.36 18.51
C ASP A 185 8.58 5.49 17.65
N SER A 186 9.82 5.88 17.95
CA SER A 186 10.54 6.90 17.19
C SER A 186 10.81 6.49 15.74
N ALA A 187 11.16 5.22 15.50
CA ALA A 187 11.37 4.71 14.14
C ALA A 187 10.08 4.69 13.32
N GLN A 188 8.96 4.32 13.95
CA GLN A 188 7.64 4.32 13.30
C GLN A 188 7.18 5.74 12.95
N ILE A 189 7.30 6.68 13.88
CA ILE A 189 6.95 8.09 13.63
C ILE A 189 7.86 8.70 12.57
N ALA A 190 9.17 8.42 12.60
CA ALA A 190 10.09 8.91 11.57
C ALA A 190 9.79 8.31 10.19
N LEU A 191 9.33 7.05 10.11
CA LEU A 191 8.91 6.45 8.85
C LEU A 191 7.58 7.03 8.35
N LEU A 192 6.65 7.38 9.25
CA LEU A 192 5.43 8.12 8.89
C LEU A 192 5.76 9.49 8.28
N GLY A 193 6.70 10.24 8.88
CA GLY A 193 7.17 11.52 8.31
C GLY A 193 7.75 11.36 6.90
N ARG A 194 8.64 10.39 6.69
CA ARG A 194 9.16 10.10 5.34
C ARG A 194 8.06 9.70 4.35
N PHE A 195 7.06 8.97 4.82
CA PHE A 195 5.93 8.57 3.97
C PHE A 195 5.11 9.79 3.56
N GLU A 196 4.78 10.67 4.50
CA GLU A 196 4.14 11.95 4.21
C GLU A 196 4.94 12.78 3.21
N ASP A 197 6.25 12.98 3.43
CA ASP A 197 7.12 13.75 2.56
C ASP A 197 7.15 13.19 1.12
N THR A 198 7.20 11.87 1.00
CA THR A 198 7.22 11.20 -0.31
C THR A 198 5.89 11.39 -1.06
N ILE A 199 4.76 11.36 -0.35
CA ILE A 199 3.44 11.67 -0.94
C ILE A 199 3.39 13.14 -1.38
N ARG A 200 3.78 14.09 -0.52
CA ARG A 200 3.77 15.53 -0.88
C ARG A 200 4.60 15.80 -2.13
N ALA A 201 5.80 15.21 -2.21
CA ALA A 201 6.68 15.36 -3.35
C ALA A 201 6.10 14.75 -4.64
N ALA A 202 5.52 13.54 -4.54
CA ALA A 202 4.94 12.86 -5.70
C ALA A 202 3.70 13.57 -6.24
N ASP A 203 2.86 14.09 -5.34
CA ASP A 203 1.63 14.80 -5.71
C ASP A 203 1.94 16.15 -6.36
N ALA A 204 2.89 16.91 -5.81
CA ALA A 204 3.37 18.16 -6.42
C ALA A 204 3.94 17.95 -7.83
N ALA A 205 4.69 16.86 -8.05
CA ALA A 205 5.22 16.52 -9.37
C ALA A 205 4.10 16.11 -10.36
N GLY A 206 3.05 15.44 -9.89
CA GLY A 206 1.89 15.07 -10.71
C GLY A 206 1.05 16.27 -11.14
N GLY A 207 0.96 17.29 -10.29
CA GLY A 207 0.25 18.54 -10.58
C GLY A 207 0.93 19.45 -11.62
N LEU A 208 2.25 19.30 -11.84
CA LEU A 208 3.01 20.07 -12.83
C LEU A 208 2.85 19.55 -14.28
N HIS A 209 2.22 18.39 -14.47
CA HIS A 209 2.06 17.74 -15.78
C HIS A 209 0.62 17.69 -16.28
N ASN A 210 -0.32 18.32 -15.57
CA ASN A 210 -1.70 18.58 -16.02
C ASN A 210 -1.90 20.07 -16.30
#